data_AF-A0A0B6YTM6-F1
#
_entry.id   AF-A0A0B6YTM6-F1
#
_cell.length_a   1.000
_cell.length_b   1.000
_cell.length_c   1.000
_cell.angle_alpha   90.00
_cell.angle_beta   90.00
_cell.angle_gamma   90.00
#
_symmetry.space_group_name_H-M   'P 1'
#
loop_
_entity.id
_entity.type
_entity.pdbx_description
1 polymer ?
#
loop_
_entity_poly.entity_id
_entity_poly.type
_entity_poly.pdbx_seq_one_letter_code
_entity_poly.pdbx_strand_id
1 'polypeptide(L)'
;FQVLMDHQNNPLGRVVQGIVAVLNCLVTRKETNMRELYEQGLTDHVTSLFFEVWNSVCEGEGGGKDVKTSITMLLTLLDSLNAILRYVSEIVRRALQVKNKGGNGAQKEAEFGEQLLMMNKSLTDLTSLLTQ
;
A
#
# COMPACT_ATOMS: atom_id res chain seq x y z
N PHE A 1 11.86 3.09 5.75
CA PHE A 1 10.80 2.49 6.60
C PHE A 1 11.30 2.04 7.99
N GLN A 2 12.60 1.96 8.29
CA GLN A 2 13.13 1.56 9.62
C GLN A 2 12.53 2.34 10.83
N VAL A 3 12.30 3.65 10.66
CA VAL A 3 11.72 4.52 11.70
C VAL A 3 10.29 4.10 12.10
N LEU A 4 9.56 3.37 11.25
CA LEU A 4 8.24 2.79 11.56
C LEU A 4 8.32 1.71 12.63
N MET A 5 9.36 0.86 12.58
CA MET A 5 9.51 -0.23 13.54
C MET A 5 9.87 0.29 14.94
N ASP A 6 10.56 1.42 15.03
CA ASP A 6 11.02 1.99 16.31
C ASP A 6 9.90 2.67 17.13
N HIS A 7 8.73 2.95 16.54
CA HIS A 7 7.62 3.67 17.20
C HIS A 7 6.38 2.80 17.49
N GLN A 8 6.54 1.47 17.55
CA GLN A 8 5.47 0.48 17.80
C GLN A 8 4.63 0.69 19.07
N ASN A 9 5.03 1.59 19.98
CA ASN A 9 4.31 1.84 21.22
C ASN A 9 3.01 2.67 21.06
N ASN A 10 2.77 3.30 19.90
CA ASN A 10 1.52 4.02 19.64
C ASN A 10 1.14 4.04 18.14
N PRO A 11 0.36 3.06 17.65
CA PRO A 11 -0.07 2.95 16.25
C PRO A 11 -0.92 4.14 15.78
N LEU A 12 -1.54 4.88 16.69
CA LEU A 12 -2.30 6.10 16.39
C LEU A 12 -1.50 7.38 16.67
N GLY A 13 -0.21 7.26 16.99
CA GLY A 13 0.67 8.36 17.29
C GLY A 13 0.77 9.35 16.13
N ARG A 14 1.01 10.63 16.43
CA ARG A 14 1.13 11.67 15.38
C ARG A 14 2.21 11.36 14.34
N VAL A 15 3.25 10.64 14.74
CA VAL A 15 4.31 10.18 13.83
C VAL A 15 3.74 9.20 12.80
N VAL A 16 3.00 8.18 13.24
CA VAL A 16 2.37 7.19 12.34
C VAL A 16 1.33 7.86 11.43
N GLN A 17 0.52 8.77 11.97
CA GLN A 17 -0.41 9.58 11.16
C GLN A 17 0.32 10.36 10.06
N GLY A 18 1.45 11.01 10.40
CA GLY A 18 2.29 11.71 9.44
C GLY A 18 2.86 10.78 8.37
N ILE A 19 3.27 9.57 8.76
CA ILE A 19 3.78 8.56 7.83
C ILE A 19 2.68 8.09 6.87
N VAL A 20 1.47 7.80 7.36
CA VAL A 20 0.32 7.43 6.53
C VAL A 20 -0.01 8.53 5.52
N ALA A 21 0.02 9.80 5.94
CA ALA A 21 -0.18 10.93 5.05
C ALA A 21 0.93 11.04 3.97
N VAL A 22 2.20 10.91 4.36
CA VAL A 22 3.34 10.95 3.42
C VAL A 22 3.28 9.78 2.44
N LEU A 23 2.98 8.57 2.92
CA LEU A 23 2.79 7.38 2.09
C LEU A 23 1.70 7.62 1.04
N ASN A 24 0.54 8.12 1.45
CA ASN A 24 -0.55 8.45 0.54
C ASN A 24 -0.11 9.49 -0.51
N CYS A 25 0.60 10.54 -0.10
CA CYS A 25 1.14 11.53 -1.04
C CYS A 25 2.13 10.91 -2.03
N LEU A 26 2.97 9.98 -1.60
CA LEU A 26 3.93 9.31 -2.48
C LEU A 26 3.20 8.46 -3.52
N VAL A 27 2.27 7.60 -3.11
CA VAL A 27 1.61 6.65 -4.04
C VAL A 27 0.56 7.29 -4.94
N THR A 28 0.02 8.46 -4.57
CA THR A 28 -0.99 9.18 -5.38
C THR A 28 -0.39 10.15 -6.39
N ARG A 29 0.88 10.53 -6.22
CA ARG A 29 1.59 11.44 -7.14
C ARG A 29 2.09 10.72 -8.38
N LYS A 30 1.82 11.31 -9.55
CA LYS A 30 2.19 10.73 -10.86
C LYS A 30 3.70 10.73 -11.09
N GLU A 31 4.40 11.67 -10.48
CA GLU A 31 5.84 11.87 -10.62
C GLU A 31 6.66 10.93 -9.74
N THR A 32 6.01 10.24 -8.80
CA THR A 32 6.69 9.31 -7.90
C THR A 32 7.13 8.06 -8.66
N ASN A 33 8.38 7.66 -8.45
CA ASN A 33 8.87 6.39 -8.97
C ASN A 33 8.29 5.21 -8.16
N MET A 34 7.12 4.75 -8.58
CA MET A 34 6.44 3.62 -7.92
C MET A 34 7.29 2.35 -7.90
N ARG A 35 8.15 2.12 -8.90
CA ARG A 35 9.03 0.94 -8.94
C ARG A 35 9.98 0.91 -7.75
N GLU A 36 10.64 2.02 -7.45
CA GLU A 36 11.56 2.12 -6.30
C GLU A 36 10.83 1.92 -4.98
N LEU A 37 9.59 2.41 -4.86
CA LEU A 37 8.78 2.17 -3.66
C LEU A 37 8.47 0.67 -3.48
N TYR A 38 8.10 -0.01 -4.57
CA TYR A 38 7.90 -1.45 -4.57
C TYR A 38 9.18 -2.19 -4.12
N GLU A 39 10.34 -1.84 -4.67
CA GLU A 39 11.63 -2.44 -4.29
C GLU A 39 11.98 -2.21 -2.81
N GLN A 40 11.47 -1.12 -2.21
CA GLN A 40 11.60 -0.80 -0.78
C GLN A 40 10.53 -1.45 0.11
N GLY A 41 9.72 -2.37 -0.41
CA GLY A 41 8.72 -3.10 0.38
C GLY A 41 7.39 -2.37 0.57
N LEU A 42 6.99 -1.52 -0.38
CA LEU A 42 5.74 -0.74 -0.31
C LEU A 42 4.52 -1.56 0.13
N THR A 43 4.30 -2.72 -0.49
CA THR A 43 3.12 -3.56 -0.24
C THR A 43 3.11 -4.10 1.18
N ASP A 44 4.25 -4.60 1.66
CA ASP A 44 4.39 -5.12 3.02
C ASP A 44 4.18 -4.02 4.07
N HIS A 45 4.72 -2.82 3.82
CA HIS A 45 4.54 -1.69 4.73
C HIS A 45 3.10 -1.16 4.76
N VAL A 46 2.43 -1.07 3.61
CA VAL A 46 1.01 -0.71 3.53
C VAL A 46 0.18 -1.75 4.27
N THR A 47 0.44 -3.04 4.03
CA THR A 47 -0.26 -4.13 4.71
C THR A 47 -0.06 -4.08 6.23
N SER A 48 1.17 -3.90 6.72
CA SER A 48 1.44 -3.76 8.16
C SER A 48 0.67 -2.60 8.78
N LEU A 49 0.68 -1.43 8.14
CA LEU A 49 -0.04 -0.24 8.62
C LEU A 49 -1.56 -0.48 8.67
N PHE A 50 -2.13 -1.19 7.70
CA PHE A 50 -3.54 -1.57 7.74
C PHE A 50 -3.85 -2.43 8.96
N PHE A 51 -3.05 -3.46 9.24
CA PHE A 51 -3.25 -4.32 10.42
C PHE A 51 -3.07 -3.56 11.74
N GLU A 52 -2.03 -2.74 11.85
CA GLU A 52 -1.78 -1.93 13.06
C GLU A 52 -2.93 -0.97 13.37
N VAL A 53 -3.41 -0.24 12.36
CA VAL A 53 -4.54 0.69 12.53
C VAL A 53 -5.85 -0.05 12.76
N TRP A 54 -6.09 -1.15 12.05
CA TRP A 54 -7.29 -1.98 12.22
C TRP A 54 -7.38 -2.58 13.63
N ASN A 55 -6.30 -3.19 14.11
CA ASN A 55 -6.24 -3.74 15.46
C ASN A 55 -6.52 -2.64 16.50
N SER A 56 -5.99 -1.42 16.28
CA SER A 56 -6.29 -0.27 17.14
C SER A 56 -7.78 0.15 17.14
N VAL A 57 -8.52 -0.13 16.07
CA VAL A 57 -9.98 0.06 16.02
C VAL A 57 -10.69 -1.05 16.79
N CYS A 58 -10.29 -2.31 16.58
CA CYS A 58 -10.93 -3.48 17.17
C CYS A 58 -10.67 -3.63 18.68
N GLU A 59 -9.47 -3.27 19.14
CA GLU A 59 -9.03 -3.35 20.55
C GLU A 59 -9.48 -2.14 21.39
N GLY A 60 -10.27 -1.22 20.81
CA GLY A 60 -10.58 0.08 21.39
C GLY A 60 -11.30 0.05 22.75
N GLU A 61 -10.53 -0.01 23.84
CA GLU A 61 -10.91 0.44 25.19
C GLU A 61 -10.65 1.95 25.41
N GLY A 62 -10.03 2.65 24.45
CA GLY A 62 -9.73 4.09 24.50
C GLY A 62 -10.78 4.96 23.80
N GLY A 63 -11.33 5.96 24.50
CA GLY A 63 -12.51 6.76 24.10
C GLY A 63 -12.49 7.44 22.70
N GLY A 64 -13.63 8.01 22.33
CA GLY A 64 -14.01 8.37 20.94
C GLY A 64 -13.10 9.30 20.10
N LYS A 65 -12.04 9.89 20.66
CA LYS A 65 -11.05 10.66 19.89
C LYS A 65 -10.12 9.74 19.10
N ASP A 66 -9.73 8.62 19.68
CA ASP A 66 -8.79 7.68 19.08
C ASP A 66 -9.46 6.94 17.91
N VAL A 67 -10.74 6.59 18.07
CA VAL A 67 -11.58 5.99 17.00
C VAL A 67 -11.64 6.87 15.76
N LYS A 68 -11.87 8.19 15.91
CA LYS A 68 -11.93 9.11 14.75
C LYS A 68 -10.59 9.18 14.01
N THR A 69 -9.49 9.19 14.75
CA THR A 69 -8.14 9.16 14.17
C THR A 69 -7.91 7.86 13.40
N SER A 70 -8.23 6.71 13.99
CA SER A 70 -8.09 5.41 13.33
C SER A 70 -8.92 5.34 12.04
N ILE A 71 -10.17 5.78 12.06
CA ILE A 71 -11.03 5.83 10.86
C ILE A 71 -10.40 6.70 9.78
N THR A 72 -9.87 7.88 10.14
CA THR A 72 -9.22 8.79 9.18
C THR A 72 -7.98 8.15 8.57
N MET A 73 -7.19 7.44 9.38
CA MET A 73 -6.02 6.70 8.90
C MET A 73 -6.41 5.55 7.98
N LEU A 74 -7.44 4.77 8.32
CA LEU A 74 -7.95 3.69 7.47
C LEU A 74 -8.44 4.21 6.12
N LEU A 75 -9.18 5.32 6.09
CA LEU A 75 -9.60 5.95 4.83
C LEU A 75 -8.40 6.37 3.98
N THR A 76 -7.38 6.95 4.60
CA THR A 76 -6.15 7.36 3.90
C THR A 76 -5.36 6.16 3.36
N LEU A 77 -5.35 5.06 4.11
CA LEU A 77 -4.74 3.80 3.69
C LEU A 77 -5.53 3.14 2.55
N LEU A 78 -6.87 3.23 2.55
CA LEU A 78 -7.73 2.78 1.45
C LEU A 78 -7.48 3.57 0.17
N ASP A 79 -7.33 4.90 0.27
CA ASP A 79 -6.94 5.74 -0.86
C ASP A 79 -5.57 5.32 -1.42
N SER A 80 -4.62 5.05 -0.54
CA SER A 80 -3.29 4.56 -0.88
C SER A 80 -3.35 3.20 -1.60
N LEU A 81 -4.12 2.25 -1.05
CA LEU A 81 -4.33 0.93 -1.63
C LEU A 81 -4.95 1.03 -3.03
N ASN A 82 -5.97 1.89 -3.20
CA ASN A 82 -6.59 2.11 -4.49
C ASN A 82 -5.59 2.69 -5.52
N ALA A 83 -4.76 3.65 -5.12
CA ALA A 83 -3.70 4.19 -5.99
C ALA A 83 -2.70 3.11 -6.43
N ILE A 84 -2.28 2.26 -5.49
CA ILE A 84 -1.41 1.10 -5.75
C ILE A 84 -2.06 0.13 -6.74
N LEU A 85 -3.32 -0.25 -6.53
CA LEU A 85 -4.04 -1.17 -7.43
C LEU A 85 -4.24 -0.58 -8.84
N ARG A 86 -4.46 0.74 -8.95
CA ARG A 86 -4.52 1.42 -10.25
C ARG A 86 -3.20 1.36 -10.99
N TYR A 87 -2.08 1.59 -10.28
CA TYR A 87 -0.74 1.46 -10.85
C TYR A 87 -0.50 0.02 -11.34
N VAL A 88 -0.78 -0.99 -10.53
CA VAL A 88 -0.66 -2.41 -10.93
C VAL A 88 -1.50 -2.71 -12.16
N SER A 89 -2.77 -2.29 -12.17
CA SER A 89 -3.67 -2.49 -13.31
C SER A 89 -3.11 -1.85 -14.60
N GLU A 90 -2.50 -0.67 -14.50
CA GLU A 90 -1.89 -0.01 -15.65
C GLU A 90 -0.69 -0.79 -16.19
N ILE A 91 0.26 -1.17 -15.33
CA ILE A 91 1.47 -1.90 -15.73
C ILE A 91 1.10 -3.27 -16.30
N VAL A 92 0.22 -4.02 -15.64
CA VAL A 92 -0.21 -5.35 -16.13
C VAL A 92 -0.93 -5.23 -17.47
N ARG A 93 -1.78 -4.21 -17.65
CA ARG A 93 -2.42 -3.96 -18.95
C ARG A 93 -1.40 -3.66 -20.03
N ARG A 94 -0.39 -2.83 -19.76
CA ARG A 94 0.71 -2.55 -20.69
C ARG A 94 1.49 -3.82 -21.03
N ALA A 95 1.92 -4.58 -20.03
CA ALA A 95 2.60 -5.86 -20.17
C ALA A 95 1.84 -6.82 -21.11
N LEU A 96 0.53 -6.99 -20.89
CA LEU A 96 -0.33 -7.84 -21.74
C LEU A 96 -0.43 -7.32 -23.18
N GLN A 97 -0.58 -6.00 -23.36
CA GLN A 97 -0.66 -5.40 -24.69
C GLN A 97 0.63 -5.58 -25.50
N VAL A 98 1.80 -5.40 -24.87
CA VAL A 98 3.08 -5.54 -25.57
C VAL A 98 3.38 -7.01 -25.88
N LYS A 99 3.04 -7.94 -24.96
CA LYS A 99 3.10 -9.39 -25.21
C LYS A 99 2.29 -9.81 -26.44
N ASN A 100 1.09 -9.25 -26.61
CA ASN A 100 0.22 -9.57 -27.76
C ASN A 100 0.71 -8.99 -29.10
N LYS A 101 1.49 -7.90 -29.09
CA LYS A 101 1.94 -7.21 -30.31
C LYS A 101 3.26 -7.73 -30.89
N GLY A 102 4.06 -8.46 -30.10
CA GLY A 102 5.34 -9.06 -30.51
C GLY A 102 6.44 -8.03 -30.80
N GLY A 103 7.52 -7.99 -30.01
CA GLY A 103 8.69 -7.15 -30.26
C GLY A 103 9.77 -7.24 -29.16
N ASN A 104 11.01 -6.84 -29.45
CA ASN A 104 12.17 -6.99 -28.53
C ASN A 104 12.03 -6.25 -27.18
N GLY A 105 11.12 -5.27 -27.05
CA GLY A 105 10.80 -4.61 -25.78
C GLY A 105 9.67 -5.29 -24.98
N ALA A 106 8.99 -6.28 -25.58
CA ALA A 106 7.85 -6.99 -24.97
C ALA A 106 8.23 -7.81 -23.75
N GLN A 107 9.45 -8.32 -23.73
CA GLN A 107 9.90 -9.21 -22.67
C GLN A 107 10.12 -8.46 -21.35
N LYS A 108 10.79 -7.30 -21.37
CA LYS A 108 11.08 -6.53 -20.15
C LYS A 108 9.80 -6.00 -19.47
N GLU A 109 8.84 -5.51 -20.26
CA GLU A 109 7.58 -4.98 -19.73
C GLU A 109 6.71 -6.12 -19.16
N ALA A 110 6.71 -7.28 -19.83
CA ALA A 110 6.01 -8.48 -19.36
C ALA A 110 6.62 -9.02 -18.05
N GLU A 111 7.95 -9.15 -18.00
CA GLU A 111 8.69 -9.60 -16.81
C GLU A 111 8.43 -8.67 -15.62
N PHE A 112 8.45 -7.35 -15.84
CA PHE A 112 8.13 -6.41 -14.77
C PHE A 112 6.69 -6.52 -14.29
N GLY A 113 5.72 -6.67 -15.21
CA GLY A 113 4.33 -6.88 -14.82
C GLY A 113 4.12 -8.14 -13.99
N GLU A 114 4.82 -9.23 -14.31
CA GLU A 114 4.81 -10.48 -13.54
C GLU A 114 5.46 -10.31 -12.17
N GLN A 115 6.64 -9.69 -12.11
CA GLN A 115 7.32 -9.37 -10.84
C GLN A 115 6.42 -8.52 -9.94
N LEU A 116 5.78 -7.50 -10.52
CA LEU A 116 4.88 -6.62 -9.79
C LEU A 116 3.72 -7.42 -9.17
N LEU A 117 3.12 -8.37 -9.90
CA LEU A 117 2.07 -9.23 -9.35
C LEU A 117 2.58 -10.09 -8.18
N MET A 118 3.80 -10.64 -8.27
CA MET A 118 4.40 -11.40 -7.18
C MET A 118 4.62 -10.57 -5.92
N MET A 119 5.02 -9.30 -6.07
CA MET A 119 5.24 -8.37 -4.95
C MET A 119 3.94 -7.94 -4.25
N ASN A 120 2.79 -8.06 -4.91
CA ASN A 120 1.49 -7.72 -4.33
C ASN A 120 0.88 -8.85 -3.48
N LYS A 121 1.62 -9.93 -3.20
CA LYS A 121 1.13 -11.04 -2.38
C LYS A 121 0.64 -10.59 -1.00
N SER A 122 1.35 -9.69 -0.31
CA SER A 122 0.92 -9.19 0.99
C SER A 122 -0.37 -8.36 0.96
N LEU A 123 -0.78 -7.84 -0.21
CA LEU A 123 -2.07 -7.18 -0.34
C LEU A 123 -3.24 -8.17 -0.28
N THR A 124 -3.01 -9.46 -0.59
CA THR A 124 -4.10 -10.46 -0.53
C THR A 124 -4.55 -10.71 0.90
N ASP A 125 -3.66 -10.51 1.89
CA ASP A 125 -3.95 -10.68 3.31
C ASP A 125 -4.98 -9.65 3.80
N LEU A 126 -4.99 -8.45 3.18
CA LEU A 126 -5.96 -7.40 3.46
C LEU A 126 -7.39 -7.78 3.09
N THR A 127 -7.59 -8.76 2.20
CA THR A 127 -8.94 -9.23 1.84
C THR A 127 -9.71 -9.65 3.09
N SER A 128 -9.07 -10.42 3.97
CA SER A 128 -9.70 -10.91 5.19
C SER A 128 -10.14 -9.74 6.09
N LEU A 129 -9.26 -8.77 6.29
CA LEU A 129 -9.48 -7.57 7.10
C LEU A 129 -10.61 -6.69 6.55
N LEU A 130 -10.62 -6.45 5.23
CA LEU A 130 -11.57 -5.54 4.59
C LEU A 130 -12.97 -6.14 4.40
N THR A 131 -13.13 -7.44 4.59
CA THR A 131 -14.41 -8.16 4.45
C THR A 131 -15.07 -8.51 5.79
N GLN A 132 -14.42 -8.19 6.92
CA GLN A 132 -15.01 -8.29 8.25
C GLN A 132 -16.11 -7.24 8.45
#